data_AF-A0A1B0D163-F1
#
_entry.id   AF-A0A1B0D163-F1
#
_cell.length_a   1.000
_cell.length_b   1.000
_cell.length_c   1.000
_cell.angle_alpha   90.00
_cell.angle_beta   90.00
_cell.angle_gamma   90.00
#
_symmetry.space_group_name_H-M   'P 1'
#
loop_
_entity.id
_entity.type
_entity.pdbx_description
1 polymer ?
#
loop_
_entity_poly.entity_id
_entity_poly.type
_entity_poly.pdbx_seq_one_letter_code
_entity_poly.pdbx_strand_id
1 'polypeptide(L)'
;MSTFFRLLTRDLVKQCQTLPRTLQFDRNFSTSTMSGDKFDFPKRYRGSTESVWVQYIQLALQYKPLNLGQGFPDYPPPSYVTEALQTASSTNPLLMQYTRGFGHPRLVTQLKKLYSGLVGKDLNEQTEILVTVGAYEALFCIMQGHVDDGDEVIIIEPFFDCYEPMVKAAGGIPRFIPLKP
;
A
#
# COMPACT_ATOMS: atom_id res chain seq x y z
N MET A 1 20.33 -25.49 15.92
CA MET A 1 20.45 -25.13 14.49
C MET A 1 21.12 -23.77 14.23
N SER A 2 21.84 -23.17 15.19
CA SER A 2 22.46 -21.83 15.06
C SER A 2 24.00 -21.86 14.93
N THR A 3 24.64 -22.94 15.42
CA THR A 3 26.12 -23.04 15.43
C THR A 3 26.70 -23.47 14.08
N PHE A 4 25.96 -24.23 13.27
CA PHE A 4 26.43 -24.77 11.99
C PHE A 4 26.55 -23.69 10.88
N PHE A 5 25.69 -22.67 10.92
CA PHE A 5 25.68 -21.58 9.93
C PHE A 5 26.82 -20.56 10.14
N ARG A 6 27.36 -20.44 11.37
CA ARG A 6 28.50 -19.57 11.68
C ARG A 6 29.86 -20.16 11.28
N LEU A 7 29.95 -21.48 11.08
CA LEU A 7 31.19 -22.14 10.64
C LEU A 7 31.38 -22.02 9.12
N LEU A 8 30.32 -22.24 8.35
CA LEU A 8 30.35 -22.12 6.88
C LEU A 8 30.71 -20.72 6.36
N THR A 9 30.35 -19.67 7.10
CA THR A 9 30.65 -18.28 6.70
C THR A 9 32.08 -17.86 7.02
N ARG A 10 32.77 -18.51 7.96
CA ARG A 10 34.17 -18.20 8.29
C ARG A 10 35.17 -18.87 7.36
N ASP A 11 34.87 -20.06 6.86
CA ASP A 11 35.77 -20.79 5.95
C ASP A 11 35.77 -20.22 4.53
N LEU A 12 34.63 -19.72 4.05
CA LEU A 12 34.55 -19.02 2.75
C LEU A 12 35.32 -17.69 2.72
N VAL A 13 35.40 -16.98 3.84
CA VAL A 13 36.14 -15.70 3.93
C VAL A 13 37.66 -15.92 3.92
N LYS A 14 38.15 -17.04 4.45
CA LYS A 14 39.59 -17.37 4.45
C LYS A 14 40.10 -17.87 3.10
N GLN A 15 39.27 -18.56 2.31
CA GLN A 15 39.65 -19.05 0.98
C GLN A 15 39.79 -17.94 -0.08
N CYS A 16 39.22 -16.76 0.15
CA CYS A 16 39.29 -15.64 -0.79
C CYS A 16 40.61 -14.83 -0.69
N GLN A 17 41.45 -15.09 0.33
CA GLN A 17 42.67 -14.32 0.60
C GLN A 17 43.97 -14.91 0.02
N THR A 18 43.92 -16.06 -0.69
CA THR A 18 45.11 -16.77 -1.16
C THR A 18 45.24 -16.92 -2.69
N LEU A 19 44.49 -16.14 -3.48
CA LEU A 19 44.61 -16.15 -4.94
C LEU A 19 45.72 -15.19 -5.43
N PRO A 20 46.58 -15.61 -6.37
CA PRO A 20 47.73 -14.83 -6.83
C PRO A 20 47.31 -13.54 -7.55
N ARG A 21 47.99 -12.43 -7.21
CA ARG A 21 47.90 -11.14 -7.91
C ARG A 21 48.49 -11.26 -9.32
N THR A 22 47.67 -11.53 -10.31
CA THR A 22 47.99 -11.22 -11.71
C THR A 22 46.74 -11.34 -12.55
N LEU A 23 45.98 -10.25 -12.59
CA LEU A 23 45.09 -9.84 -13.68
C LEU A 23 44.69 -8.40 -13.31
N GLN A 24 45.52 -7.44 -13.73
CA GLN A 24 45.15 -6.03 -13.73
C GLN A 24 43.95 -5.87 -14.67
N PHE A 25 42.76 -5.88 -14.10
CA PHE A 25 41.58 -5.35 -14.78
C PHE A 25 41.77 -3.84 -14.83
N ASP A 26 42.06 -3.29 -16.01
CA ASP A 26 41.96 -1.86 -16.29
C ASP A 26 40.51 -1.43 -16.06
N ARG A 27 40.19 -1.07 -14.81
CA ARG A 27 38.99 -0.33 -14.49
C ARG A 27 39.25 1.13 -14.86
N ASN A 28 39.13 1.41 -16.16
CA ASN A 28 38.75 2.74 -16.61
C ASN A 28 37.34 3.02 -16.09
N PHE A 29 37.25 3.45 -14.83
CA PHE A 29 36.06 4.10 -14.30
C PHE A 29 36.00 5.46 -15.00
N SER A 30 35.34 5.50 -16.16
CA SER A 30 34.80 6.75 -16.65
C SER A 30 33.92 7.29 -15.53
N THR A 31 34.35 8.41 -14.95
CA THR A 31 33.50 9.30 -14.17
C THR A 31 32.44 9.84 -15.13
N SER A 32 31.44 8.99 -15.43
CA SER A 32 30.15 9.48 -15.87
C SER A 32 29.65 10.35 -14.72
N THR A 33 29.54 11.64 -14.97
CA THR A 33 28.78 12.55 -14.12
C THR A 33 27.44 11.88 -13.89
N MET A 34 27.19 11.35 -12.69
CA MET A 34 25.87 10.85 -12.34
C MET A 34 24.96 12.06 -12.49
N SER A 35 24.12 12.09 -13.52
CA SER A 35 23.11 13.13 -13.63
C SER A 35 22.27 13.09 -12.36
N GLY A 36 21.86 14.27 -11.87
CA GLY A 36 21.00 14.40 -10.69
C GLY A 36 19.71 13.58 -10.79
N ASP A 37 19.38 13.11 -11.98
CA ASP A 37 18.15 12.43 -12.37
C ASP A 37 18.04 10.96 -11.92
N LYS A 38 19.12 10.34 -11.41
CA LYS A 38 19.11 8.89 -11.10
C LYS A 38 18.08 8.50 -10.03
N PHE A 39 17.82 9.40 -9.08
CA PHE A 39 16.90 9.17 -7.97
C PHE A 39 15.61 9.98 -8.09
N ASP A 40 15.35 10.55 -9.26
CA ASP A 40 14.08 11.21 -9.54
C ASP A 40 12.92 10.22 -9.50
N PHE A 41 11.71 10.76 -9.34
CA PHE A 41 10.51 9.95 -9.42
C PHE A 41 10.44 9.19 -10.75
N PRO A 42 10.03 7.90 -10.72
CA PRO A 42 9.69 7.18 -11.93
C PRO A 42 8.67 7.95 -12.78
N LYS A 43 8.66 7.73 -14.09
CA LYS A 43 7.80 8.46 -15.04
C LYS A 43 6.32 8.53 -14.58
N ARG A 44 5.78 7.42 -14.07
CA ARG A 44 4.40 7.28 -13.56
C ARG A 44 4.07 8.10 -12.30
N TYR A 45 5.09 8.66 -11.63
CA TYR A 45 4.94 9.54 -10.46
C TYR A 45 5.50 10.95 -10.71
N ARG A 46 5.80 11.30 -11.96
CA ARG A 46 6.23 12.67 -12.28
C ARG A 46 5.08 13.63 -12.05
N GLY A 47 5.38 14.74 -11.37
CA GLY A 47 4.37 15.74 -11.00
C GLY A 47 3.55 15.36 -9.76
N SER A 48 3.88 14.27 -9.06
CA SER A 48 3.30 13.99 -7.75
C SER A 48 3.64 15.09 -6.76
N THR A 49 2.62 15.62 -6.11
CA THR A 49 2.74 16.59 -5.02
C THR A 49 2.22 15.97 -3.72
N GLU A 50 2.47 16.64 -2.60
CA GLU A 50 1.84 16.26 -1.34
C GLU A 50 0.32 16.38 -1.44
N SER A 51 -0.39 15.48 -0.76
CA SER A 51 -1.85 15.57 -0.67
C SER A 51 -2.25 16.78 0.17
N VAL A 52 -3.46 17.28 -0.09
CA VAL A 52 -4.09 18.35 0.70
C VAL A 52 -4.12 18.01 2.20
N TRP A 53 -4.23 16.72 2.54
CA TRP A 53 -4.25 16.24 3.91
C TRP A 53 -2.97 16.56 4.68
N VAL A 54 -1.79 16.45 4.05
CA VAL A 54 -0.51 16.77 4.70
C VAL A 54 -0.50 18.24 5.14
N GLN A 55 -0.91 19.13 4.25
CA GLN A 55 -0.90 20.58 4.48
C GLN A 55 -1.93 20.98 5.55
N TYR A 56 -3.18 20.49 5.42
CA TYR A 56 -4.26 20.88 6.34
C TYR A 56 -4.12 20.26 7.73
N ILE A 57 -3.55 19.06 7.84
CA ILE A 57 -3.21 18.47 9.15
C ILE A 57 -2.15 19.32 9.84
N GLN A 58 -1.09 19.71 9.13
CA GLN A 58 -0.05 20.58 9.69
C GLN A 58 -0.64 21.92 10.14
N LEU A 59 -1.52 22.52 9.34
CA LEU A 59 -2.19 23.76 9.69
C LEU A 59 -3.09 23.62 10.93
N ALA A 60 -3.86 22.54 11.02
CA ALA A 60 -4.72 22.27 12.17
C ALA A 60 -3.90 22.10 13.46
N LEU A 61 -2.73 21.45 13.39
CA LEU A 61 -1.82 21.32 14.54
C LEU A 61 -1.23 22.66 14.97
N GLN A 62 -0.91 23.54 14.01
CA GLN A 62 -0.34 24.85 14.28
C GLN A 62 -1.35 25.81 14.91
N TYR A 63 -2.56 25.90 14.35
CA TYR A 63 -3.55 26.92 14.74
C TYR A 63 -4.61 26.40 15.73
N LYS A 64 -4.69 25.07 15.93
CA LYS A 64 -5.64 24.41 16.85
C LYS A 64 -7.09 24.91 16.69
N PRO A 65 -7.65 24.92 15.45
CA PRO A 65 -9.02 25.37 15.25
C PRO A 65 -10.03 24.35 15.83
N LEU A 66 -11.30 24.76 15.92
CA LEU A 66 -12.40 23.79 15.90
C LEU A 66 -12.37 23.07 14.56
N ASN A 67 -11.90 21.82 14.56
CA ASN A 67 -11.57 21.13 13.33
C ASN A 67 -12.78 20.39 12.75
N LEU A 68 -13.48 21.04 11.82
CA LEU A 68 -14.57 20.43 11.05
C LEU A 68 -14.08 19.84 9.70
N GLY A 69 -12.77 19.80 9.48
CA GLY A 69 -12.17 19.26 8.24
C GLY A 69 -11.79 17.78 8.32
N GLN A 70 -11.67 17.21 9.52
CA GLN A 70 -11.36 15.79 9.71
C GLN A 70 -12.61 14.93 9.49
N GLY A 71 -12.53 14.00 8.54
CA GLY A 71 -13.60 13.05 8.20
C GLY A 71 -13.70 11.85 9.14
N PHE A 72 -13.46 12.02 10.43
CA PHE A 72 -13.59 10.96 11.43
C PHE A 72 -14.16 11.52 12.75
N PRO A 73 -14.88 10.69 13.54
CA PRO A 73 -15.47 11.13 14.80
C PRO A 73 -14.41 11.48 15.86
N ASP A 74 -14.71 12.48 16.68
CA ASP A 74 -13.93 12.91 17.85
C ASP A 74 -14.39 12.26 19.16
N TYR A 75 -15.27 11.26 19.07
CA TYR A 75 -15.79 10.44 20.16
C TYR A 75 -15.46 8.95 19.94
N PRO A 76 -15.48 8.11 21.00
CA PRO A 76 -15.08 6.71 20.88
C PRO A 76 -16.04 5.89 20.00
N PRO A 77 -15.53 4.84 19.33
CA PRO A 77 -16.39 3.88 18.62
C PRO A 77 -17.24 3.06 19.62
N PRO A 78 -18.26 2.32 19.14
CA PRO A 78 -19.04 1.41 19.97
C PRO A 78 -18.16 0.40 20.74
N SER A 79 -18.49 0.14 22.02
CA SER A 79 -17.61 -0.62 22.92
C SER A 79 -17.31 -2.04 22.43
N TYR A 80 -18.28 -2.70 21.80
CA TYR A 80 -18.09 -4.05 21.26
C TYR A 80 -16.95 -4.11 20.21
N VAL A 81 -16.61 -3.00 19.55
CA VAL A 81 -15.50 -2.93 18.59
C VAL A 81 -14.15 -2.93 19.32
N THR A 82 -14.02 -2.10 20.36
CA THR A 82 -12.77 -2.01 21.15
C THR A 82 -12.54 -3.27 21.98
N GLU A 83 -13.60 -3.85 22.54
CA GLU A 83 -13.58 -5.14 23.23
C GLU A 83 -13.18 -6.29 22.30
N ALA A 84 -13.65 -6.29 21.05
CA ALA A 84 -13.27 -7.29 20.04
C ALA A 84 -11.78 -7.21 19.69
N LEU A 85 -11.23 -6.00 19.56
CA LEU A 85 -9.80 -5.79 19.33
C LEU A 85 -8.97 -6.29 20.53
N GLN A 86 -9.37 -5.96 21.75
CA GLN A 86 -8.72 -6.44 22.97
C GLN A 86 -8.74 -7.97 23.08
N THR A 87 -9.85 -8.60 22.69
CA THR A 87 -10.00 -10.05 22.66
C THR A 87 -9.07 -10.67 21.62
N ALA A 88 -8.98 -10.07 20.43
CA ALA A 88 -8.12 -10.54 19.35
C ALA A 88 -6.63 -10.53 19.74
N SER A 89 -6.21 -9.60 20.60
CA SER A 89 -4.82 -9.46 21.01
C SER A 89 -4.36 -10.35 22.18
N SER A 90 -5.26 -11.04 22.89
CA SER A 90 -4.94 -11.57 24.24
C SER A 90 -4.97 -13.10 24.41
N THR A 91 -5.66 -13.86 23.56
CA THR A 91 -6.06 -15.24 23.94
C THR A 91 -5.58 -16.37 23.03
N ASN A 92 -5.29 -16.10 21.75
CA ASN A 92 -4.84 -17.13 20.80
C ASN A 92 -3.55 -16.68 20.10
N PRO A 93 -2.40 -17.36 20.32
CA PRO A 93 -1.13 -16.95 19.73
C PRO A 93 -1.13 -16.98 18.20
N LEU A 94 -2.00 -17.78 17.57
CA LEU A 94 -2.13 -17.82 16.11
C LEU A 94 -2.73 -16.53 15.54
N LEU A 95 -3.49 -15.76 16.31
CA LEU A 95 -4.05 -14.48 15.86
C LEU A 95 -2.95 -13.40 15.71
N MET A 96 -1.80 -13.60 16.35
CA MET A 96 -0.63 -12.72 16.23
C MET A 96 0.34 -13.17 15.12
N GLN A 97 -0.03 -14.20 14.35
CA GLN A 97 0.75 -14.70 13.22
C GLN A 97 0.05 -14.37 11.90
N TYR A 98 0.71 -14.68 10.77
CA TYR A 98 0.12 -14.51 9.46
C TYR A 98 -1.18 -15.30 9.32
N THR A 99 -2.17 -14.64 8.70
CA THR A 99 -3.41 -15.27 8.24
C THR A 99 -3.38 -15.49 6.73
N ARG A 100 -4.50 -15.93 6.15
CA ARG A 100 -4.65 -16.07 4.68
C ARG A 100 -4.46 -14.71 4.00
N GLY A 101 -3.61 -14.67 2.96
CA GLY A 101 -3.24 -13.43 2.27
C GLY A 101 -4.41 -12.62 1.71
N PHE A 102 -5.41 -13.27 1.11
CA PHE A 102 -6.60 -12.58 0.57
C PHE A 102 -7.67 -12.24 1.62
N GLY A 103 -7.40 -12.50 2.89
CA GLY A 103 -8.26 -12.11 4.00
C GLY A 103 -8.43 -13.19 5.04
N HIS A 104 -8.53 -12.75 6.29
CA HIS A 104 -8.74 -13.63 7.43
C HIS A 104 -10.04 -14.45 7.26
N PRO A 105 -10.02 -15.79 7.37
CA PRO A 105 -11.19 -16.64 7.10
C PRO A 105 -12.46 -16.20 7.84
N ARG A 106 -12.36 -15.94 9.15
CA ARG A 106 -13.49 -15.46 9.96
C ARG A 106 -14.10 -14.15 9.45
N LEU A 107 -13.28 -13.25 8.88
CA LEU A 107 -13.75 -11.96 8.37
C LEU A 107 -14.47 -12.14 7.03
N VAL A 108 -13.87 -12.87 6.08
CA VAL A 108 -14.47 -13.08 4.75
C VAL A 108 -15.80 -13.84 4.83
N THR A 109 -15.96 -14.78 5.77
CA THR A 109 -17.24 -15.46 6.00
C THR A 109 -18.33 -14.49 6.45
N GLN A 110 -18.01 -13.53 7.35
CA GLN A 110 -18.99 -12.53 7.78
C GLN A 110 -19.30 -11.51 6.69
N LEU A 111 -18.29 -11.12 5.88
CA LEU A 111 -18.48 -10.27 4.72
C LEU A 111 -19.41 -10.93 3.68
N LYS A 112 -19.18 -12.22 3.34
CA LYS A 112 -20.09 -12.99 2.49
C LYS A 112 -21.51 -12.95 3.05
N LYS A 113 -21.69 -13.30 4.32
CA LYS A 113 -23.01 -13.37 4.96
C LYS A 113 -23.77 -12.05 4.87
N LEU A 114 -23.09 -10.93 5.10
CA LEU A 114 -23.70 -9.60 5.02
C LEU A 114 -24.00 -9.21 3.57
N TYR A 115 -22.98 -9.20 2.72
CA TYR A 115 -23.08 -8.63 1.37
C TYR A 115 -23.88 -9.50 0.42
N SER A 116 -23.93 -10.83 0.60
CA SER A 116 -24.76 -11.69 -0.25
C SER A 116 -26.24 -11.33 -0.18
N GLY A 117 -26.72 -10.95 1.01
CA GLY A 117 -28.09 -10.48 1.20
C GLY A 117 -28.33 -9.09 0.62
N LEU A 118 -27.37 -8.17 0.77
CA LEU A 118 -27.48 -6.80 0.26
C LEU A 118 -27.45 -6.71 -1.27
N VAL A 119 -26.64 -7.56 -1.92
CA VAL A 119 -26.48 -7.56 -3.39
C VAL A 119 -27.36 -8.59 -4.10
N GLY A 120 -28.11 -9.42 -3.36
CA GLY A 120 -29.02 -10.43 -3.92
C GLY A 120 -28.30 -11.57 -4.66
N LYS A 121 -27.04 -11.85 -4.34
CA LYS A 121 -26.21 -12.90 -4.96
C LYS A 121 -25.42 -13.63 -3.88
N ASP A 122 -25.37 -14.96 -3.92
CA ASP A 122 -24.48 -15.71 -3.03
C ASP A 122 -23.01 -15.51 -3.44
N LEU A 123 -22.23 -14.80 -2.63
CA LEU A 123 -20.84 -14.46 -2.94
C LEU A 123 -19.88 -15.58 -2.52
N ASN A 124 -18.84 -15.85 -3.29
CA ASN A 124 -17.81 -16.82 -2.96
C ASN A 124 -16.67 -16.19 -2.12
N GLU A 125 -16.48 -16.66 -0.89
CA GLU A 125 -15.46 -16.14 0.06
C GLU A 125 -14.02 -16.26 -0.43
N GLN A 126 -13.76 -17.19 -1.36
CA GLN A 126 -12.42 -17.47 -1.85
C GLN A 126 -12.07 -16.67 -3.10
N THR A 127 -13.06 -16.30 -3.92
CA THR A 127 -12.86 -15.77 -5.27
C THR A 127 -13.51 -14.41 -5.51
N GLU A 128 -14.49 -14.01 -4.70
CA GLU A 128 -15.26 -12.76 -4.89
C GLU A 128 -15.12 -11.79 -3.70
N ILE A 129 -14.29 -12.12 -2.70
CA ILE A 129 -14.02 -11.27 -1.54
C ILE A 129 -12.50 -11.19 -1.33
N LEU A 130 -11.99 -9.97 -1.31
CA LEU A 130 -10.60 -9.63 -0.99
C LEU A 130 -10.59 -8.62 0.17
N VAL A 131 -9.84 -8.93 1.23
CA VAL A 131 -9.59 -7.98 2.32
C VAL A 131 -8.33 -7.16 1.99
N THR A 132 -8.43 -5.85 2.17
CA THR A 132 -7.36 -4.87 1.92
C THR A 132 -7.13 -3.98 3.14
N VAL A 133 -6.04 -3.23 3.13
CA VAL A 133 -5.66 -2.17 4.06
C VAL A 133 -6.56 -0.95 3.80
N GLY A 134 -7.80 -1.08 4.27
CA GLY A 134 -8.85 -0.09 4.07
C GLY A 134 -9.32 0.03 2.61
N ALA A 135 -10.28 0.92 2.39
CA ALA A 135 -10.81 1.20 1.06
C ALA A 135 -9.77 1.84 0.12
N TYR A 136 -8.78 2.55 0.69
CA TYR A 136 -7.73 3.21 -0.08
C TYR A 136 -6.85 2.19 -0.84
N GLU A 137 -6.45 1.09 -0.19
CA GLU A 137 -5.74 0.02 -0.90
C GLU A 137 -6.66 -0.74 -1.86
N ALA A 138 -7.94 -0.93 -1.54
CA ALA A 138 -8.88 -1.57 -2.48
C ALA A 138 -8.95 -0.80 -3.81
N LEU A 139 -9.06 0.53 -3.75
CA LEU A 139 -9.04 1.39 -4.93
C LEU A 139 -7.70 1.28 -5.67
N PHE A 140 -6.58 1.28 -4.95
CA PHE A 140 -5.26 1.12 -5.55
C PHE A 140 -5.11 -0.22 -6.29
N CYS A 141 -5.51 -1.33 -5.66
CA CYS A 141 -5.46 -2.65 -6.28
C CYS A 141 -6.36 -2.75 -7.52
N ILE A 142 -7.54 -2.12 -7.50
CA ILE A 142 -8.43 -2.08 -8.66
C ILE A 142 -7.77 -1.31 -9.81
N MET A 143 -7.25 -0.11 -9.56
CA MET A 143 -6.61 0.69 -10.61
C MET A 143 -5.38 -0.03 -11.19
N GLN A 144 -4.50 -0.56 -10.33
CA GLN A 144 -3.30 -1.28 -10.80
C GLN A 144 -3.60 -2.64 -11.44
N GLY A 145 -4.75 -3.24 -11.12
CA GLY A 145 -5.15 -4.55 -11.66
C GLY A 145 -5.94 -4.46 -12.96
N HIS A 146 -6.50 -3.30 -13.30
CA HIS A 146 -7.47 -3.14 -14.39
C HIS A 146 -7.24 -1.95 -15.33
N VAL A 147 -6.23 -1.11 -15.07
CA VAL A 147 -5.87 0.02 -15.95
C VAL A 147 -4.49 -0.23 -16.51
N ASP A 148 -4.36 -0.17 -17.84
CA ASP A 148 -3.08 -0.25 -18.56
C ASP A 148 -2.73 1.09 -19.23
N ASP A 149 -1.52 1.18 -19.77
CA ASP A 149 -1.00 2.38 -20.43
C ASP A 149 -1.93 2.85 -21.57
N GLY A 150 -2.52 4.04 -21.40
CA GLY A 150 -3.40 4.66 -22.39
C GLY A 150 -4.90 4.40 -22.20
N ASP A 151 -5.30 3.56 -21.24
CA ASP A 151 -6.71 3.35 -20.92
C ASP A 151 -7.37 4.61 -20.36
N GLU A 152 -8.59 4.89 -20.78
CA GLU A 152 -9.37 6.03 -20.26
C GLU A 152 -10.21 5.62 -19.04
N VAL A 153 -10.13 6.41 -17.96
CA VAL A 153 -10.93 6.19 -16.74
C VAL A 153 -11.82 7.39 -16.46
N ILE A 154 -13.13 7.18 -16.45
CA ILE A 154 -14.10 8.23 -16.15
C ILE A 154 -14.09 8.55 -14.65
N ILE A 155 -13.92 9.83 -14.30
CA ILE A 155 -13.96 10.35 -12.93
C ILE A 155 -15.04 11.42 -12.83
N ILE A 156 -16.00 11.21 -11.92
CA ILE A 156 -17.11 12.14 -11.68
C ILE A 156 -16.69 13.20 -10.66
N GLU A 157 -16.85 14.49 -10.97
CA GLU A 157 -16.47 15.59 -10.08
C GLU A 157 -17.65 16.09 -9.23
N PRO A 158 -17.45 16.42 -7.93
CA PRO A 158 -16.19 16.32 -7.17
C PRO A 158 -15.87 14.86 -6.78
N PHE A 159 -14.60 14.48 -6.91
CA PHE A 159 -14.13 13.13 -6.64
C PHE A 159 -13.33 13.04 -5.33
N PHE A 160 -13.22 11.82 -4.78
CA PHE A 160 -12.26 11.54 -3.71
C PHE A 160 -10.84 11.60 -4.27
N ASP A 161 -9.99 12.41 -3.64
CA ASP A 161 -8.74 12.96 -4.21
C ASP A 161 -7.74 11.91 -4.71
N CYS A 162 -7.85 10.66 -4.25
CA CYS A 162 -6.96 9.59 -4.67
C CYS A 162 -7.22 9.02 -6.06
N TYR A 163 -8.41 9.22 -6.65
CA TYR A 163 -8.78 8.58 -7.91
C TYR A 163 -7.85 9.00 -9.05
N GLU A 164 -7.67 10.30 -9.26
CA GLU A 164 -6.81 10.83 -10.33
C GLU A 164 -5.34 10.36 -10.23
N PRO A 165 -4.63 10.52 -9.09
CA PRO A 165 -3.24 10.08 -9.00
C PRO A 165 -3.09 8.56 -9.11
N MET A 166 -4.06 7.76 -8.67
CA MET A 166 -4.03 6.30 -8.86
C MET A 166 -4.15 5.91 -10.33
N VAL A 167 -5.06 6.55 -11.08
CA VAL A 167 -5.21 6.34 -12.53
C VAL A 167 -3.91 6.70 -13.26
N LYS A 168 -3.34 7.88 -12.97
CA LYS A 168 -2.06 8.32 -13.60
C LYS A 168 -0.90 7.39 -13.24
N ALA A 169 -0.83 6.91 -12.00
CA ALA A 169 0.21 5.99 -11.57
C ALA A 169 0.14 4.62 -12.26
N ALA A 170 -1.07 4.21 -12.69
CA ALA A 170 -1.32 3.01 -13.48
C ALA A 170 -1.09 3.21 -15.00
N GLY A 171 -0.79 4.42 -15.46
CA GLY A 171 -0.61 4.73 -16.90
C GLY A 171 -1.88 5.15 -17.63
N GLY A 172 -3.01 5.21 -16.91
CA GLY A 172 -4.30 5.61 -17.47
C GLY A 172 -4.47 7.12 -17.65
N ILE A 173 -5.48 7.47 -18.44
CA ILE A 173 -5.86 8.83 -18.80
C ILE A 173 -7.19 9.17 -18.10
N PRO A 174 -7.20 10.01 -17.06
CA PRO A 174 -8.44 10.40 -16.39
C PRO A 174 -9.31 11.27 -17.31
N ARG A 175 -10.61 10.96 -17.39
CA ARG A 175 -11.63 11.69 -18.15
C ARG A 175 -12.69 12.22 -17.19
N PHE A 176 -12.77 13.54 -17.04
CA PHE A 176 -13.60 14.15 -16.00
C PHE A 176 -15.00 14.49 -16.51
N ILE A 177 -16.00 14.32 -15.64
CA ILE A 177 -17.37 14.79 -15.87
C ILE A 177 -17.91 15.47 -14.60
N PRO A 178 -18.27 16.76 -14.65
CA PRO A 178 -18.79 17.45 -13.47
C PRO A 178 -20.27 17.18 -13.24
N LEU A 179 -20.63 16.91 -11.98
CA LEU A 179 -22.02 17.00 -11.53
C LEU A 179 -22.51 18.45 -11.66
N LYS A 180 -23.73 18.62 -12.17
CA LYS A 180 -24.39 19.92 -12.29
C LYS A 180 -25.69 19.88 -11.47
N PRO A 181 -26.03 20.96 -10.74
CA PRO A 181 -27.29 21.08 -10.02
C PRO A 181 -28.52 20.98 -10.93
#